data_AF-A0A0Q5N5P8-F1
#
_entry.id   AF-A0A0Q5N5P8-F1
#
_cell.length_a   1.000
_cell.length_b   1.000
_cell.length_c   1.000
_cell.angle_alpha   90.00
_cell.angle_beta   90.00
_cell.angle_gamma   90.00
#
_symmetry.space_group_name_H-M   'P 1'
#
loop_
_entity.id
_entity.type
_entity.pdbx_description
1 polymer ?
#
loop_
_entity_poly.entity_id
_entity_poly.type
_entity_poly.pdbx_seq_one_letter_code
_entity_poly.pdbx_strand_id
1 'polypeptide(L)' 'MKSLFLLSVGVVVGFTAAHLYNKTPRGSRLFGELDGSLTSFRAALVDGYRSREAELRSDTAS' A
#
# COMPACT_ATOMS: atom_id res chain seq x y z
N MET A 1 -29.56 -16.77 -4.56
CA MET A 1 -28.93 -16.13 -5.75
C MET A 1 -28.02 -14.94 -5.43
N LYS A 2 -28.14 -14.26 -4.26
CA LYS A 2 -27.34 -13.06 -3.95
C LYS A 2 -25.83 -13.33 -3.79
N SER A 3 -25.45 -14.50 -3.28
CA SER A 3 -24.04 -14.90 -3.15
C SER A 3 -23.38 -15.10 -4.52
N LEU A 4 -24.05 -15.77 -5.46
CA LEU A 4 -23.55 -15.94 -6.83
C LEU A 4 -23.38 -14.60 -7.55
N PHE A 5 -24.32 -13.67 -7.33
CA PHE A 5 -24.23 -12.32 -7.87
C PHE A 5 -23.06 -11.52 -7.28
N LEU A 6 -22.83 -11.60 -5.97
CA LEU A 6 -21.68 -10.96 -5.35
C LEU A 6 -20.35 -11.56 -5.83
N LEU A 7 -20.31 -12.88 -6.03
CA LEU A 7 -19.16 -13.58 -6.57
C LEU A 7 -18.88 -13.15 -8.02
N SER A 8 -19.91 -13.09 -8.86
CA SER A 8 -19.74 -12.65 -10.26
C SER A 8 -19.30 -11.19 -10.35
N VAL A 9 -19.86 -10.30 -9.52
CA VAL A 9 -19.41 -8.91 -9.43
C VAL A 9 -17.95 -8.83 -8.99
N GLY A 10 -17.55 -9.59 -7.97
CA GLY A 10 -16.16 -9.65 -7.52
C GLY A 10 -15.20 -10.12 -8.60
N VAL A 11 -15.58 -11.17 -9.34
CA VAL A 11 -14.76 -11.72 -10.44
C VAL A 11 -14.61 -10.70 -11.58
N VAL A 12 -15.69 -10.03 -11.99
CA VAL A 12 -15.65 -9.04 -13.07
C VAL A 12 -14.81 -7.83 -12.66
N VAL A 13 -14.96 -7.34 -11.43
CA VAL A 13 -14.16 -6.22 -10.90
C VAL A 13 -12.69 -6.60 -10.83
N GLY A 14 -12.36 -7.78 -10.28
CA GLY A 14 -10.98 -8.26 -10.18
C GLY A 14 -10.32 -8.45 -11.54
N PHE A 15 -11.03 -9.06 -12.49
CA PHE A 15 -10.53 -9.26 -13.85
C PHE A 15 -10.32 -7.93 -14.59
N THR A 16 -11.25 -6.99 -14.44
CA THR A 16 -11.13 -5.66 -15.06
C THR A 16 -9.95 -4.89 -14.47
N ALA A 17 -9.76 -4.92 -13.14
CA ALA A 17 -8.63 -4.28 -12.49
C ALA A 17 -7.29 -4.87 -12.96
N ALA A 18 -7.16 -6.20 -13.01
CA ALA A 18 -5.97 -6.88 -13.51
C ALA A 18 -5.70 -6.59 -15.00
N HIS A 19 -6.76 -6.58 -15.82
CA HIS A 19 -6.65 -6.29 -17.24
C HIS A 19 -6.28 -4.82 -17.49
N LEU A 20 -6.80 -3.88 -16.69
CA LEU A 20 -6.45 -2.46 -16.78
C LEU A 20 -5.01 -2.22 -16.35
N TYR A 21 -4.56 -2.91 -15.29
CA TYR A 21 -3.17 -2.90 -14.85
C TYR A 21 -2.19 -3.41 -15.92
N ASN A 22 -2.53 -4.53 -16.57
CA ASN A 22 -1.67 -5.14 -17.59
C ASN A 22 -1.68 -4.39 -18.93
N LYS A 23 -2.81 -3.77 -19.32
CA LYS A 23 -3.01 -3.24 -20.68
C LYS A 23 -2.87 -1.73 -20.80
N THR A 24 -2.86 -0.97 -19.70
CA THR A 24 -2.72 0.50 -19.76
C THR A 24 -1.44 1.00 -19.10
N PRO A 25 -0.58 1.78 -19.80
CA PRO A 25 0.59 2.43 -19.20
C PRO A 25 0.22 3.44 -18.10
N ARG A 26 -1.05 3.87 -18.04
CA ARG A 26 -1.60 4.69 -16.94
C ARG A 26 -1.70 3.92 -15.62
N GLY A 27 -2.02 2.62 -15.64
CA GLY A 27 -2.06 1.80 -14.43
C GLY A 27 -0.67 1.70 -13.79
N SER A 28 0.34 1.34 -14.58
CA SER A 28 1.74 1.29 -14.12
C SER A 28 2.22 2.63 -13.54
N ARG A 29 1.84 3.77 -14.14
CA ARG A 29 2.22 5.10 -13.64
C ARG A 29 1.58 5.44 -12.29
N LEU A 30 0.27 5.21 -12.15
CA LEU A 30 -0.45 5.45 -10.90
C LEU A 30 0.08 4.57 -9.76
N PHE A 31 0.37 3.30 -10.04
CA PHE A 31 0.98 2.41 -9.05
C PHE A 31 2.42 2.81 -8.71
N GLY A 32 3.21 3.30 -9.67
CA GLY A 32 4.54 3.84 -9.40
C GLY A 32 4.52 5.07 -8.50
N GLU A 33 3.57 5.99 -8.71
CA GLU A 33 3.38 7.17 -7.85
C GLU A 33 2.90 6.79 -6.44
N LEU A 34 2.00 5.81 -6.35
CA LEU A 34 1.52 5.25 -5.09
C LEU A 34 2.63 4.53 -4.31
N ASP A 35 3.45 3.72 -4.99
CA ASP A 35 4.55 2.98 -4.37
C ASP A 35 5.64 3.94 -3.84
N GLY A 36 5.96 5.00 -4.59
CA GLY A 36 6.86 6.06 -4.14
C GLY A 36 6.34 6.78 -2.89
N SER A 37 5.06 7.14 -2.88
CA SER A 37 4.41 7.79 -1.72
C SER A 37 4.33 6.87 -0.51
N LEU A 38 4.07 5.57 -0.73
CA LEU A 38 3.99 4.59 0.34
C LEU A 38 5.37 4.27 0.93
N THR A 39 6.41 4.25 0.10
CA THR A 39 7.79 4.07 0.53
C THR A 39 8.27 5.26 1.36
N SER A 40 8.01 6.49 0.93
CA SER A 40 8.39 7.69 1.69
C SER A 40 7.64 7.77 3.03
N PHE A 41 6.34 7.43 3.03
CA PHE A 41 5.55 7.33 4.24
C PHE A 41 6.07 6.25 5.21
N ARG A 42 6.37 5.05 4.71
CA ARG A 42 6.96 3.97 5.51
C ARG A 42 8.30 4.37 6.10
N ALA A 43 9.15 5.03 5.31
CA ALA A 43 10.44 5.51 5.77
C ALA A 43 10.26 6.52 6.93
N ALA A 44 9.35 7.48 6.78
CA ALA A 44 9.05 8.46 7.84
C ALA A 44 8.47 7.80 9.11
N LEU A 45 7.64 6.78 8.97
CA LEU A 45 7.11 5.99 10.08
C LEU A 45 8.23 5.25 10.83
N VAL A 46 9.06 4.51 10.10
CA VAL A 46 10.19 3.77 10.69
C VAL A 46 11.14 4.73 11.39
N ASP A 47 11.45 5.87 10.78
CA ASP A 47 12.33 6.88 11.36
C ASP A 47 11.72 7.50 12.63
N GLY A 48 10.42 7.79 12.64
CA GLY A 48 9.70 8.23 13.83
C GLY A 48 9.71 7.21 14.97
N TYR A 49 9.48 5.92 14.68
CA TYR A 49 9.59 4.85 15.68
C TYR A 49 11.03 4.72 16.22
N ARG A 50 12.03 4.79 15.34
CA ARG A 50 13.44 4.68 15.71
C ARG A 50 13.91 5.88 16.52
N SER A 51 13.43 7.08 16.22
CA SER A 51 13.69 8.30 16.99
C SER A 51 13.14 8.19 18.41
N ARG A 52 11.98 7.55 18.58
CA ARG A 52 11.40 7.29 19.92
C ARG A 52 12.17 6.23 20.70
N GLU A 53 12.66 5.18 20.04
CA GLU A 53 13.54 4.20 20.70
C GLU A 53 14.90 4.78 21.09
N ALA A 54 15.45 5.71 20.29
CA ALA A 54 16.71 6.37 20.60
C ALA A 54 16.59 7.25 21.86
N GLU A 55 15.48 7.99 21.99
CA GLU A 55 15.16 8.79 23.19
C GLU A 55 14.97 7.90 24.44
N LEU A 56 14.25 6.77 24.31
CA LEU A 56 14.04 5.84 25.43
C LEU A 56 15.33 5.12 25.87
N ARG A 57 16.24 4.84 24.94
CA ARG A 57 17.52 4.17 25.23
C ARG A 57 18.56 5.13 25.81
N SER A 58 18.49 6.43 25.51
CA SER A 58 19.29 7.45 26.20
C SER A 58 18.80 7.71 27.64
N ASP A 59 17.48 7.67 27.87
CA ASP A 59 16.90 7.88 29.21
C ASP A 59 17.17 6.70 30.17
N THR A 60 17.24 5.48 29.65
CA THR A 60 17.51 4.26 30.45
C THR A 60 18.99 3.96 30.66
N ALA A 61 19.89 4.64 29.93
CA ALA A 61 21.34 4.56 30.11
C ALA A 61 21.91 5.65 31.04
N SER A 62 21.04 6.47 31.64
CA SER A 62 21.38 7.53 32.60
C SER A 62 21.31 7.06 34.06
#